data_AF-A0A3A4AQN4-F1
#
_entry.id   AF-A0A3A4AQN4-F1
#
_cell.length_a   1.000
_cell.length_b   1.000
_cell.length_c   1.000
_cell.angle_alpha   90.00
_cell.angle_beta   90.00
_cell.angle_gamma   90.00
#
_symmetry.space_group_name_H-M   'P 1'
#
loop_
_entity.id
_entity.type
_entity.pdbx_description
1 polymer ?
#
loop_
_entity_poly.entity_id
_entity_poly.type
_entity_poly.pdbx_seq_one_letter_code
_entity_poly.pdbx_strand_id
1 'polypeptide(L)'
;MAEEGAASLSLSAIARRLGIQPPSLYKYFPSRHAVYDALFALGQRRYRDVIAEAAARAEPPGLAQVAAAFEAGGRWIMDNQILAQLLFWRPVPGFTPSPESYGPALETRDLYAGMVRAAVERGELAPAAAGEEGLNLLASLITGPMSQQMANGPEATFDTGAYTRLLARMPALFAAAYPPS
;
A
#
# COMPACT_ATOMS: atom_id res chain seq x y z
N MET A 1 -6.80 -6.32 16.72
CA MET A 1 -6.77 -6.31 15.25
C MET A 1 -6.80 -7.75 14.74
N ALA A 2 -5.82 -8.60 15.08
CA ALA A 2 -5.72 -9.98 14.59
C ALA A 2 -6.95 -10.91 14.80
N GLU A 3 -7.81 -10.67 15.80
CA GLU A 3 -8.92 -11.59 16.12
C GLU A 3 -10.30 -11.19 15.55
N GLU A 4 -10.48 -9.95 15.07
CA GLU A 4 -11.82 -9.48 14.69
C GLU A 4 -11.87 -8.72 13.33
N GLY A 5 -10.75 -8.47 12.64
CA GLY A 5 -10.71 -7.72 11.35
C GLY A 5 -10.58 -6.19 11.47
N ALA A 6 -10.41 -5.46 10.35
CA ALA A 6 -10.21 -4.01 10.36
C ALA A 6 -11.45 -3.22 10.83
N ALA A 7 -12.65 -3.73 10.52
CA ALA A 7 -13.94 -3.08 10.81
C ALA A 7 -14.36 -3.18 12.29
N SER A 8 -13.77 -4.09 13.05
CA SER A 8 -14.18 -4.42 14.42
C SER A 8 -13.27 -3.82 15.49
N LEU A 9 -12.30 -2.97 15.11
CA LEU A 9 -11.31 -2.36 15.98
C LEU A 9 -11.95 -1.83 17.28
N SER A 10 -11.93 -2.69 18.31
CA SER A 10 -12.50 -2.40 19.60
C SER A 10 -11.52 -1.50 20.34
N LEU A 11 -11.90 -0.23 20.54
CA LEU A 11 -11.10 0.71 21.34
C LEU A 11 -10.76 0.13 22.71
N SER A 12 -11.67 -0.65 23.29
CA SER A 12 -11.45 -1.37 24.54
C SER A 12 -10.39 -2.47 24.41
N ALA A 13 -10.32 -3.17 23.28
CA ALA A 13 -9.26 -4.14 23.00
C ALA A 13 -7.90 -3.46 22.75
N ILE A 14 -7.87 -2.28 22.11
CA ILE A 14 -6.65 -1.47 21.98
C ILE A 14 -6.17 -1.02 23.35
N ALA A 15 -7.06 -0.48 24.18
CA ALA A 15 -6.75 -0.02 25.54
C ALA A 15 -6.12 -1.14 26.37
N ARG A 16 -6.77 -2.30 26.38
CA ARG A 16 -6.31 -3.49 27.08
C ARG A 16 -4.92 -3.92 26.62
N ARG A 17 -4.65 -3.85 25.32
CA ARG A 17 -3.35 -4.24 24.74
C ARG A 17 -2.25 -3.21 25.01
N LEU A 18 -2.61 -1.95 25.21
CA LEU A 18 -1.71 -0.87 25.64
C LEU A 18 -1.52 -0.81 27.17
N GLY A 19 -2.19 -1.68 27.93
CA GLY A 19 -2.15 -1.67 29.40
C GLY A 19 -2.82 -0.46 30.03
N ILE A 20 -3.69 0.23 29.29
CA ILE A 20 -4.43 1.41 29.78
C ILE A 20 -5.92 1.13 29.89
N GLN A 21 -6.62 1.92 30.70
CA GLN A 21 -8.06 1.84 30.79
C GLN A 21 -8.71 2.39 29.51
N PRO A 22 -9.80 1.78 28.98
CA PRO A 22 -10.48 2.28 27.78
C PRO A 22 -10.86 3.78 27.82
N PRO A 23 -11.29 4.36 28.95
CA PRO A 23 -11.47 5.81 29.06
C PRO A 23 -10.20 6.64 28.84
N SER A 24 -9.02 6.12 29.19
CA SER A 24 -7.74 6.80 29.01
C SER A 24 -7.37 6.99 27.55
N LEU A 25 -7.91 6.18 26.64
CA LEU A 25 -7.72 6.36 25.19
C LEU A 25 -8.38 7.64 24.67
N TYR A 26 -9.51 8.04 25.24
CA TYR A 26 -10.21 9.27 24.85
C TYR A 26 -9.43 10.55 25.16
N LYS A 27 -8.43 10.47 26.06
CA LYS A 27 -7.51 11.57 26.32
C LYS A 27 -6.56 11.85 25.15
N TYR A 28 -6.27 10.83 24.34
CA TYR A 28 -5.38 10.92 23.18
C TYR A 28 -6.16 10.98 21.87
N PHE A 29 -7.31 10.31 21.81
CA PHE A 29 -8.13 10.22 20.60
C PHE A 29 -9.57 10.61 20.92
N PRO A 30 -10.07 11.74 20.39
CA PRO A 30 -11.41 12.23 20.71
C PRO A 30 -12.52 11.30 20.19
N SER A 31 -12.21 10.39 19.26
CA SER A 31 -13.17 9.43 18.71
C SER A 31 -12.49 8.18 18.17
N ARG A 32 -13.31 7.16 17.86
CA ARG A 32 -12.85 5.97 17.13
C ARG A 32 -12.28 6.31 15.75
N HIS A 33 -12.86 7.30 15.07
CA HIS A 33 -12.33 7.79 13.79
C HIS A 33 -10.96 8.46 13.95
N ALA A 34 -10.69 9.15 15.06
CA ALA A 34 -9.36 9.69 15.32
C ALA A 34 -8.30 8.60 15.48
N VAL A 35 -8.66 7.44 16.06
CA VAL A 35 -7.76 6.27 16.10
C VAL A 35 -7.51 5.71 14.70
N TYR A 36 -8.55 5.55 13.90
CA TYR A 36 -8.38 5.09 12.51
C TYR A 36 -7.54 6.05 11.68
N ASP A 37 -7.69 7.35 11.88
CA ASP A 37 -6.91 8.38 11.18
C ASP A 37 -5.42 8.26 11.49
N ALA A 38 -5.08 8.12 12.78
CA ALA A 38 -3.70 7.92 13.20
C ALA A 38 -3.10 6.59 12.71
N LEU A 39 -3.90 5.51 12.72
CA LEU A 39 -3.47 4.21 12.17
C LEU A 39 -3.27 4.27 10.67
N PHE A 40 -4.15 4.96 9.95
CA PHE A 40 -4.01 5.18 8.51
C PHE A 40 -2.70 5.92 8.20
N ALA A 41 -2.44 7.04 8.89
CA ALA A 41 -1.22 7.81 8.71
C ALA A 41 0.05 6.98 9.03
N LEU A 42 0.03 6.20 10.11
CA LEU A 42 1.12 5.31 10.48
C LEU A 42 1.37 4.23 9.42
N GLY A 43 0.30 3.60 8.94
CA GLY A 43 0.39 2.57 7.91
C GLY A 43 0.95 3.12 6.60
N GLN A 44 0.44 4.27 6.14
CA GLN A 44 0.92 4.88 4.89
C GLN A 44 2.38 5.32 4.98
N ARG A 45 2.83 5.86 6.13
CA ARG A 45 4.27 6.16 6.33
C ARG A 45 5.12 4.91 6.23
N ARG A 46 4.75 3.83 6.93
CA ARG A 46 5.49 2.56 6.89
C ARG A 46 5.51 1.94 5.50
N TYR A 47 4.39 1.99 4.79
CA TYR A 47 4.31 1.50 3.42
C TYR A 47 5.22 2.32 2.50
N ARG A 48 5.12 3.65 2.54
CA ARG A 48 5.99 4.58 1.81
C ARG A 48 7.48 4.29 2.06
N ASP A 49 7.87 4.12 3.32
CA ASP A 49 9.28 3.89 3.69
C ASP A 49 9.81 2.61 3.07
N VAL A 50 9.03 1.52 3.11
CA VAL A 50 9.41 0.24 2.48
C VAL A 50 9.54 0.39 0.95
N ILE A 51 8.65 1.14 0.31
CA ILE A 51 8.74 1.43 -1.13
C ILE A 51 9.99 2.25 -1.46
N ALA A 52 10.25 3.31 -0.70
CA ALA A 52 11.40 4.19 -0.90
C ALA A 52 12.72 3.43 -0.73
N GLU A 53 12.85 2.63 0.32
CA GLU A 53 14.04 1.83 0.58
C GLU A 53 14.29 0.78 -0.51
N ALA A 54 13.25 0.12 -0.99
CA ALA A 54 13.38 -0.88 -2.05
C ALA A 54 13.81 -0.25 -3.38
N ALA A 55 13.18 0.87 -3.76
CA ALA A 55 13.52 1.59 -4.99
C ALA A 55 14.94 2.19 -4.95
N ALA A 56 15.38 2.69 -3.79
CA ALA A 56 16.72 3.26 -3.62
C ALA A 56 17.84 2.21 -3.76
N ARG A 57 17.55 0.92 -3.56
CA ARG A 57 18.51 -0.18 -3.72
C ARG A 57 18.50 -0.80 -5.12
N ALA A 58 17.49 -0.49 -5.93
CA ALA A 58 17.31 -1.06 -7.25
C ALA A 58 18.01 -0.22 -8.33
N GLU A 59 18.76 -0.92 -9.18
CA GLU A 59 19.49 -0.36 -10.32
C GLU A 59 19.20 -1.21 -11.57
N PRO A 60 19.08 -0.61 -12.77
CA PRO A 60 19.11 0.83 -13.03
C PRO A 60 17.82 1.55 -12.56
N PRO A 61 17.75 2.90 -12.58
CA PRO A 61 16.50 3.62 -12.38
C PRO A 61 15.45 3.20 -13.41
N GLY A 62 14.16 3.34 -13.08
CA GLY A 62 13.07 2.98 -14.01
C GLY A 62 12.31 1.72 -13.63
N LEU A 63 12.06 0.81 -14.57
CA LEU A 63 11.24 -0.38 -14.34
C LEU A 63 11.82 -1.34 -13.29
N ALA A 64 13.14 -1.36 -13.11
CA ALA A 64 13.75 -2.16 -12.05
C ALA A 64 13.38 -1.62 -10.66
N GLN A 65 13.31 -0.30 -10.48
CA GLN A 65 12.82 0.31 -9.25
C GLN A 65 11.33 0.04 -9.02
N VAL A 66 10.53 0.10 -10.09
CA VAL A 66 9.10 -0.27 -10.04
C VAL A 66 8.94 -1.72 -9.58
N ALA A 67 9.72 -2.65 -10.13
CA ALA A 67 9.68 -4.06 -9.75
C ALA A 67 10.05 -4.29 -8.28
N ALA A 68 11.13 -3.65 -7.80
CA ALA A 68 11.55 -3.74 -6.41
C ALA A 68 10.50 -3.14 -5.45
N ALA A 69 9.93 -1.99 -5.81
CA ALA A 69 8.84 -1.36 -5.08
C ALA A 69 7.59 -2.26 -5.02
N PHE A 70 7.22 -2.88 -6.14
CA PHE A 70 6.09 -3.82 -6.19
C PHE A 70 6.31 -4.99 -5.23
N GLU A 71 7.47 -5.65 -5.30
CA GLU A 71 7.76 -6.77 -4.40
C GLU A 71 7.71 -6.34 -2.93
N ALA A 72 8.39 -5.26 -2.58
CA ALA A 72 8.46 -4.77 -1.21
C ALA A 72 7.07 -4.35 -0.67
N GLY A 73 6.29 -3.65 -1.50
CA GLY A 73 4.92 -3.27 -1.18
C GLY A 73 3.99 -4.47 -1.01
N GLY A 74 4.09 -5.46 -1.89
CA GLY A 74 3.31 -6.69 -1.80
C GLY A 74 3.63 -7.51 -0.55
N ARG A 75 4.92 -7.65 -0.20
CA ARG A 75 5.36 -8.28 1.05
C ARG A 75 4.78 -7.55 2.26
N TRP A 76 4.90 -6.22 2.29
CA TRP A 76 4.35 -5.42 3.37
C TRP A 76 2.83 -5.60 3.52
N ILE A 77 2.09 -5.60 2.41
CA ILE A 77 0.64 -5.81 2.41
C ILE A 77 0.28 -7.17 3.01
N MET A 78 0.99 -8.23 2.62
CA MET A 78 0.74 -9.60 3.13
C MET A 78 1.14 -9.75 4.60
N ASP A 79 2.19 -9.09 5.05
CA ASP A 79 2.61 -9.11 6.46
C ASP A 79 1.72 -8.24 7.35
N ASN A 80 0.98 -7.28 6.76
CA ASN A 80 0.17 -6.29 7.46
C ASN A 80 -1.28 -6.23 6.96
N GLN A 81 -1.87 -7.37 6.58
CA GLN A 81 -3.19 -7.45 5.91
C GLN A 81 -4.28 -6.56 6.51
N ILE A 82 -4.41 -6.51 7.83
CA ILE A 82 -5.46 -5.72 8.51
C ILE A 82 -5.21 -4.23 8.36
N LEU A 83 -3.95 -3.81 8.44
CA LEU A 83 -3.59 -2.41 8.22
C LEU A 83 -3.78 -2.09 6.73
N ALA A 84 -3.31 -2.95 5.83
CA ALA A 84 -3.51 -2.80 4.40
C ALA A 84 -5.01 -2.65 4.04
N GLN A 85 -5.91 -3.42 4.67
CA GLN A 85 -7.37 -3.26 4.55
C GLN A 85 -7.81 -1.82 4.82
N LEU A 86 -7.40 -1.25 5.96
CA LEU A 86 -7.69 0.13 6.33
C LEU A 86 -7.17 1.14 5.29
N LEU A 87 -5.99 0.88 4.72
CA LEU A 87 -5.30 1.78 3.80
C LEU A 87 -5.95 1.80 2.40
N PHE A 88 -6.24 0.63 1.82
CA PHE A 88 -6.55 0.53 0.40
C PHE A 88 -8.01 0.18 0.07
N TRP A 89 -8.78 -0.34 1.02
CA TRP A 89 -10.12 -0.89 0.73
C TRP A 89 -11.27 -0.26 1.53
N ARG A 90 -11.00 0.82 2.29
CA ARG A 90 -11.99 1.59 3.06
C ARG A 90 -13.02 0.73 3.82
N PRO A 91 -12.60 -0.23 4.66
CA PRO A 91 -13.49 -1.21 5.29
C PRO A 91 -14.35 -0.64 6.43
N VAL A 92 -14.13 0.61 6.84
CA VAL A 92 -14.81 1.25 7.97
C VAL A 92 -15.86 2.24 7.43
N PRO A 93 -17.17 1.95 7.57
CA PRO A 93 -18.21 2.87 7.15
C PRO A 93 -18.10 4.23 7.83
N GLY A 94 -18.23 5.31 7.06
CA GLY A 94 -18.21 6.68 7.57
C GLY A 94 -16.82 7.23 7.97
N PHE A 95 -15.76 6.42 7.90
CA PHE A 95 -14.40 6.90 8.09
C PHE A 95 -13.82 7.41 6.77
N THR A 96 -13.19 8.59 6.83
CA THR A 96 -12.35 9.15 5.76
C THR A 96 -11.11 9.74 6.43
N PRO A 97 -9.89 9.45 5.93
CA PRO A 97 -8.69 10.01 6.53
C PRO A 97 -8.69 11.53 6.35
N SER A 98 -8.12 12.24 7.32
CA SER A 98 -7.84 13.66 7.21
C SER A 98 -6.82 13.93 6.11
N PRO A 99 -6.79 15.15 5.53
CA PRO A 99 -5.78 15.51 4.52
C PRO A 99 -4.34 15.29 5.00
N GLU A 100 -4.06 15.59 6.28
CA GLU A 100 -2.75 15.36 6.90
C GLU A 100 -2.41 13.86 6.95
N SER A 101 -3.33 13.03 7.43
CA SER A 101 -3.16 11.58 7.48
C SER A 101 -3.08 10.93 6.10
N TYR A 102 -3.64 11.57 5.07
CA TYR A 102 -3.56 11.15 3.67
C TYR A 102 -2.24 11.54 2.99
N GLY A 103 -1.51 12.53 3.50
CA GLY A 103 -0.25 13.03 2.91
C GLY A 103 0.75 11.94 2.49
N PRO A 104 1.09 10.95 3.34
CA PRO A 104 2.04 9.90 2.99
C PRO A 104 1.58 9.00 1.83
N ALA A 105 0.28 8.92 1.57
CA ALA A 105 -0.26 8.24 0.39
C ALA A 105 0.12 8.96 -0.90
N LEU A 106 0.07 10.30 -0.88
CA LEU A 106 0.46 11.16 -2.00
C LEU A 106 1.97 11.06 -2.23
N GLU A 107 2.78 11.06 -1.17
CA GLU A 107 4.22 10.86 -1.29
C GLU A 107 4.56 9.49 -1.91
N THR A 108 3.82 8.43 -1.56
CA THR A 108 3.98 7.11 -2.20
C THR A 108 3.64 7.15 -3.69
N ARG A 109 2.57 7.87 -4.06
CA ARG A 109 2.21 8.09 -5.47
C ARG A 109 3.34 8.84 -6.20
N ASP A 110 3.93 9.85 -5.57
CA ASP A 110 5.01 10.65 -6.16
C ASP A 110 6.29 9.83 -6.37
N LEU A 111 6.60 8.91 -5.45
CA LEU A 111 7.69 7.95 -5.61
C LEU A 111 7.48 7.07 -6.86
N TYR A 112 6.31 6.46 -7.01
CA TYR A 112 5.98 5.67 -8.21
C TYR A 112 6.04 6.52 -9.48
N ALA A 113 5.51 7.75 -9.45
CA ALA A 113 5.58 8.66 -10.58
C ALA A 113 7.04 9.02 -10.95
N GLY A 114 7.93 9.14 -9.97
CA GLY A 114 9.37 9.31 -10.19
C GLY A 114 10.00 8.13 -10.91
N MET A 115 9.73 6.91 -10.45
CA MET A 115 10.24 5.68 -11.07
C MET A 115 9.73 5.52 -12.51
N VAL A 116 8.45 5.80 -12.75
CA VAL A 116 7.86 5.74 -14.10
C VAL A 116 8.47 6.80 -15.02
N ARG A 117 8.70 8.03 -14.55
CA ARG A 117 9.41 9.05 -15.35
C ARG A 117 10.82 8.61 -15.71
N ALA A 118 11.57 8.03 -14.76
CA ALA A 118 12.91 7.50 -15.04
C ALA A 118 12.88 6.38 -16.10
N ALA A 119 11.86 5.51 -16.07
CA ALA A 119 11.67 4.49 -17.11
C ALA A 119 11.36 5.11 -18.48
N VAL A 120 10.56 6.18 -18.54
CA VAL A 120 10.31 6.92 -19.79
C VAL A 120 11.59 7.55 -20.32
N GLU A 121 12.38 8.23 -19.47
CA GLU A 121 13.65 8.86 -19.85
C GLU A 121 14.66 7.86 -20.40
N ARG A 122 14.59 6.60 -19.94
CA ARG A 122 15.43 5.50 -20.40
C ARG A 122 14.89 4.77 -21.64
N GLY A 123 13.74 5.17 -22.16
CA GLY A 123 13.11 4.50 -23.29
C GLY A 123 12.56 3.11 -22.96
N GLU A 124 12.26 2.85 -21.68
CA GLU A 124 11.63 1.60 -21.23
C GLU A 124 10.10 1.67 -21.37
N LEU A 125 9.54 2.88 -21.39
CA LEU A 125 8.09 3.16 -21.46
C LEU A 125 7.80 4.35 -22.39
N ALA A 126 6.61 4.34 -23.01
CA ALA A 126 6.08 5.53 -23.67
C ALA A 126 5.78 6.67 -22.66
N PRO A 127 5.90 7.96 -23.07
CA PRO A 127 5.59 9.09 -22.20
C PRO A 127 4.19 9.08 -21.56
N ALA A 128 3.21 8.47 -22.24
CA ALA A 128 1.84 8.33 -21.72
C ALA A 128 1.77 7.52 -20.40
N ALA A 129 2.76 6.65 -20.13
CA ALA A 129 2.83 5.89 -18.88
C ALA A 129 2.95 6.79 -17.63
N ALA A 130 3.58 7.96 -17.76
CA ALA A 130 3.76 8.91 -16.66
C ALA A 130 2.52 9.80 -16.42
N GLY A 131 1.46 9.65 -17.24
CA GLY A 131 0.20 10.34 -17.07
C GLY A 131 -0.68 9.74 -15.97
N GLU A 132 -1.81 10.40 -15.68
CA GLU A 132 -2.75 9.98 -14.64
C GLU A 132 -3.26 8.54 -14.86
N GLU A 133 -3.64 8.21 -16.09
CA GLU A 133 -4.14 6.87 -16.44
C GLU A 133 -3.07 5.79 -16.22
N GLY A 134 -1.82 6.05 -16.60
CA GLY A 134 -0.72 5.13 -16.39
C GLY A 134 -0.44 4.88 -14.91
N LEU A 135 -0.45 5.92 -14.07
CA LEU A 135 -0.28 5.77 -12.63
C LEU A 135 -1.47 5.03 -11.99
N ASN A 136 -2.69 5.25 -12.46
CA ASN A 136 -3.87 4.51 -11.99
C ASN A 136 -3.81 3.04 -12.39
N LEU A 137 -3.34 2.72 -13.61
CA LEU A 137 -3.11 1.35 -14.04
C LEU A 137 -2.03 0.68 -13.17
N LEU A 138 -0.91 1.37 -12.94
CA LEU A 138 0.18 0.87 -12.10
C LEU A 138 -0.32 0.52 -10.68
N ALA A 139 -1.07 1.43 -10.05
CA ALA A 139 -1.66 1.20 -8.73
C ALA A 139 -2.63 -0.01 -8.72
N SER A 140 -3.40 -0.18 -9.79
CA SER A 140 -4.32 -1.32 -9.96
C SER A 140 -3.56 -2.65 -10.09
N LEU A 141 -2.41 -2.65 -10.77
CA LEU A 141 -1.57 -3.83 -10.95
C LEU A 141 -0.88 -4.28 -9.65
N ILE A 142 -0.71 -3.39 -8.67
CA ILE A 142 -0.25 -3.77 -7.32
C ILE A 142 -1.40 -4.33 -6.49
N THR A 143 -2.46 -3.55 -6.36
CA THR A 143 -3.56 -3.84 -5.42
C THR A 143 -4.45 -4.98 -5.88
N GLY A 144 -4.57 -5.22 -7.20
CA GLY A 144 -5.37 -6.30 -7.78
C GLY A 144 -4.96 -7.69 -7.28
N PRO A 145 -3.72 -8.15 -7.52
CA PRO A 145 -3.24 -9.45 -7.04
C PRO A 145 -3.32 -9.58 -5.51
N MET A 146 -3.03 -8.50 -4.77
CA MET A 146 -3.14 -8.51 -3.31
C MET A 146 -4.58 -8.69 -2.84
N SER A 147 -5.53 -7.99 -3.46
CA SER A 147 -6.96 -8.15 -3.19
C SER A 147 -7.40 -9.59 -3.43
N GLN A 148 -6.97 -10.19 -4.54
CA GLN A 148 -7.27 -11.58 -4.88
C GLN A 148 -6.62 -12.56 -3.89
N GLN A 149 -5.39 -12.33 -3.46
CA GLN A 149 -4.74 -13.17 -2.46
C GLN A 149 -5.49 -13.14 -1.13
N MET A 150 -5.82 -11.94 -0.64
CA MET A 150 -6.50 -11.78 0.64
C MET A 150 -7.92 -12.35 0.62
N ALA A 151 -8.60 -12.30 -0.52
CA ALA A 151 -9.94 -12.86 -0.66
C ALA A 151 -9.97 -14.39 -0.76
N ASN A 152 -8.96 -15.00 -1.41
CA ASN A 152 -9.02 -16.41 -1.81
C ASN A 152 -8.01 -17.32 -1.09
N GLY A 153 -7.01 -16.75 -0.40
CA GLY A 153 -6.00 -17.50 0.33
C GLY A 153 -5.21 -16.63 1.31
N PRO A 154 -5.88 -15.99 2.28
CA PRO A 154 -5.24 -15.03 3.18
C PRO A 154 -4.14 -15.65 4.06
N GLU A 155 -4.21 -16.96 4.31
CA GLU A 155 -3.26 -17.68 5.18
C GLU A 155 -1.87 -17.87 4.54
N ALA A 156 -1.76 -17.69 3.23
CA ALA A 156 -0.50 -17.87 2.51
C ALA A 156 0.44 -16.68 2.72
N THR A 157 1.75 -16.96 2.81
CA THR A 157 2.78 -15.92 2.78
C THR A 157 2.88 -15.29 1.39
N PHE A 158 3.59 -14.16 1.29
CA PHE A 158 3.90 -13.54 0.01
C PHE A 158 4.58 -14.53 -0.96
N ASP A 159 5.52 -15.35 -0.50
CA ASP A 159 6.29 -16.25 -1.35
C ASP A 159 5.49 -17.49 -1.81
N THR A 160 4.49 -17.90 -1.03
CA THR A 160 3.70 -19.12 -1.30
C THR A 160 2.34 -18.84 -1.92
N GLY A 161 1.90 -17.57 -1.95
CA GLY A 161 0.57 -17.19 -2.43
C GLY A 161 0.38 -17.37 -3.94
N ALA A 162 -0.78 -17.91 -4.32
CA ALA A 162 -1.11 -18.15 -5.72
C ALA A 162 -1.23 -16.86 -6.55
N TYR A 163 -1.66 -15.76 -5.93
CA TYR A 163 -1.82 -14.45 -6.57
C TYR A 163 -0.64 -13.52 -6.28
N THR A 164 0.02 -13.62 -5.12
CA THR A 164 1.19 -12.80 -4.79
C THR A 164 2.35 -13.03 -5.76
N ARG A 165 2.58 -14.29 -6.18
CA ARG A 165 3.58 -14.61 -7.22
C ARG A 165 3.34 -13.93 -8.58
N LEU A 166 2.12 -13.46 -8.85
CA LEU A 166 1.83 -12.72 -10.09
C LEU A 166 2.41 -11.30 -10.05
N LEU A 167 2.69 -10.76 -8.86
CA LEU A 167 3.16 -9.39 -8.70
C LEU A 167 4.48 -9.12 -9.44
N ALA A 168 5.37 -10.12 -9.50
CA ALA A 168 6.62 -10.05 -10.25
C ALA A 168 6.43 -9.88 -11.77
N ARG A 169 5.25 -10.21 -12.32
CA ARG A 169 4.92 -10.04 -13.75
C ARG A 169 4.32 -8.67 -14.07
N MET A 170 3.87 -7.94 -13.06
CA MET A 170 3.10 -6.73 -13.23
C MET A 170 3.89 -5.58 -13.88
N PRO A 171 5.18 -5.34 -13.55
CA PRO A 171 5.97 -4.32 -14.25
C PRO A 171 6.10 -4.60 -15.76
N ALA A 172 6.23 -5.88 -16.16
CA ALA A 172 6.29 -6.26 -17.57
C ALA A 172 4.94 -6.08 -18.28
N LEU A 173 3.82 -6.38 -17.62
CA LEU A 173 2.48 -6.10 -18.17
C LEU A 173 2.22 -4.59 -18.32
N PHE A 174 2.69 -3.80 -17.36
CA PHE A 174 2.64 -2.34 -17.45
C PHE A 174 3.45 -1.82 -18.64
N ALA A 175 4.67 -2.33 -18.83
CA ALA A 175 5.50 -1.99 -19.98
C ALA A 175 4.88 -2.40 -21.32
N ALA A 176 4.23 -3.56 -21.38
CA ALA A 176 3.50 -4.00 -22.57
C ALA A 176 2.29 -3.10 -22.90
N ALA A 177 1.66 -2.48 -21.90
CA ALA A 177 0.58 -1.53 -22.10
C ALA A 177 1.07 -0.15 -22.60
N TYR A 178 2.34 0.19 -22.33
CA TYR A 178 2.97 1.45 -22.74
C TYR A 178 4.32 1.20 -23.44
N PRO A 179 4.31 0.52 -24.60
CA PRO A 179 5.56 0.18 -25.30
C PRO A 179 6.32 1.46 -25.69
N PRO A 180 7.66 1.46 -25.60
CA PRO A 180 8.44 2.61 -26.07
C PRO A 180 8.21 2.85 -27.56
N SER A 181 8.31 4.12 -27.96
CA SER A 181 8.14 4.56 -29.36
C SER A 181 9.32 4.18 -30.24
#